data_AF-A0AAW9KQM6-F1
#
_entry.id   AF-A0AAW9KQM6-F1
#
_cell.length_a   1.000
_cell.length_b   1.000
_cell.length_c   1.000
_cell.angle_alpha   90.00
_cell.angle_beta   90.00
_cell.angle_gamma   90.00
#
_symmetry.space_group_name_H-M   'P 1'
#
loop_
_entity.id
_entity.type
_entity.pdbx_description
1 polymer ?
#
loop_
_entity_poly.entity_id
_entity_poly.type
_entity_poly.pdbx_seq_one_letter_code
_entity_poly.pdbx_strand_id
1 'polypeptide(L)'
;MSDTDETVRLAFGEAVYDEEGNQLGQIRGFDEHGFYVTTDEGIEALSSEHLTTGKAAEAELMWRCWECGAMGDIEELPEECPDCGAPKEEIYYWTED
;
A
#
# COMPACT_ATOMS: atom_id res chain seq x y z
N MET A 1 -2.07 -23.89 39.33
CA MET A 1 -1.34 -22.69 38.87
C MET A 1 -2.16 -22.17 37.71
N SER A 2 -2.89 -21.09 37.95
CA SER A 2 -3.79 -20.50 36.95
C SER A 2 -2.95 -19.50 36.16
N ASP A 3 -2.55 -19.87 34.96
CA ASP A 3 -1.99 -18.90 34.01
C ASP A 3 -3.20 -18.14 33.46
N THR A 4 -3.34 -16.91 33.92
CA THR A 4 -4.37 -15.98 33.50
C THR A 4 -4.18 -15.74 32.02
N ASP A 5 -5.24 -15.96 31.24
CA ASP A 5 -5.35 -15.48 29.87
C ASP A 5 -5.36 -13.93 29.92
N GLU A 6 -4.17 -13.35 30.08
CA GLU A 6 -3.92 -11.90 30.03
C GLU A 6 -4.07 -11.47 28.57
N THR A 7 -5.32 -11.41 28.12
CA THR A 7 -5.68 -10.77 26.87
C THR A 7 -5.32 -9.30 26.98
N VAL A 8 -4.19 -8.93 26.39
CA VAL A 8 -3.75 -7.54 26.27
C VAL A 8 -4.79 -6.82 25.40
N ARG A 9 -5.55 -5.92 26.04
CA ARG A 9 -6.53 -5.09 25.34
C ARG A 9 -5.80 -3.88 24.77
N LEU A 10 -5.60 -3.90 23.46
CA LEU A 10 -5.04 -2.79 22.70
C LEU A 10 -6.16 -1.93 22.13
N ALA A 11 -6.01 -0.61 22.18
CA ALA A 11 -6.97 0.34 21.62
C ALA A 11 -6.42 1.12 20.41
N PHE A 12 -7.32 1.62 19.56
CA PHE A 12 -6.95 2.60 18.53
C PHE A 12 -6.38 3.88 19.18
N GLY A 13 -5.27 4.38 18.65
CA GLY A 13 -4.55 5.53 19.19
C GLY A 13 -3.65 5.22 20.39
N GLU A 14 -3.56 3.95 20.82
CA GLU A 14 -2.65 3.57 21.90
C GLU A 14 -1.20 3.70 21.45
N ALA A 15 -0.36 4.28 22.31
CA ALA A 15 1.05 4.48 22.03
C ALA A 15 1.83 3.17 22.19
N VAL A 16 2.68 2.88 21.21
CA VAL A 16 3.54 1.69 21.19
C VAL A 16 4.96 2.13 21.50
N TYR A 17 5.67 1.35 22.31
CA TYR A 17 7.02 1.64 22.77
C TYR A 17 7.95 0.45 22.51
N ASP A 18 9.24 0.72 22.34
CA ASP A 18 10.27 -0.31 22.34
C ASP A 18 10.68 -0.73 23.76
N GLU A 19 11.64 -1.66 23.85
CA GLU A 19 12.19 -2.16 25.11
C GLU A 19 13.00 -1.11 25.91
N GLU A 20 13.46 -0.05 25.24
CA GLU A 20 14.20 1.07 25.83
C GLU A 20 13.24 2.19 26.29
N GLY A 21 11.95 2.08 25.96
CA GLY A 21 10.90 3.04 26.28
C GLY A 21 10.75 4.16 25.26
N ASN A 22 11.36 4.07 24.08
CA ASN A 22 11.11 5.06 23.02
C ASN A 22 9.76 4.79 22.37
N GLN A 23 8.98 5.84 22.16
CA GLN A 23 7.66 5.73 21.56
C GLN A 23 7.78 5.46 20.07
N LEU A 24 7.49 4.23 19.64
CA LEU A 24 7.48 3.78 18.26
C LEU A 24 6.38 4.43 17.42
N GLY A 25 5.21 4.72 18.00
CA GLY A 25 4.09 5.31 17.28
C GLY A 25 2.74 5.08 17.95
N GLN A 26 1.66 5.14 17.18
CA GLN A 26 0.29 4.86 17.68
C GLN A 26 -0.44 3.81 16.82
N ILE A 27 -1.27 2.98 17.46
CA ILE A 27 -2.06 1.94 16.78
C ILE A 27 -3.16 2.57 15.92
N ARG A 28 -3.19 2.24 14.63
CA ARG A 28 -4.18 2.76 13.67
C ARG A 28 -5.17 1.70 13.18
N GLY A 29 -4.87 0.41 13.35
CA GLY A 29 -5.65 -0.68 12.77
C GLY A 29 -5.44 -2.00 13.50
N PHE A 30 -6.42 -2.90 13.36
CA PHE A 30 -6.36 -4.30 13.79
C PHE A 30 -6.87 -5.18 12.65
N ASP A 31 -6.29 -6.37 12.52
CA ASP A 31 -6.69 -7.40 11.57
C ASP A 31 -6.55 -8.80 12.18
N GLU A 32 -6.83 -9.83 11.37
CA GLU A 32 -6.79 -11.25 11.80
C GLU A 32 -5.38 -11.72 12.22
N HIS A 33 -4.34 -10.99 11.81
CA HIS A 33 -2.94 -11.30 12.09
C HIS A 33 -2.29 -10.36 13.12
N GLY A 34 -2.91 -9.22 13.49
CA GLY A 34 -2.34 -8.32 14.49
C GLY A 34 -2.87 -6.89 14.47
N PHE A 35 -1.93 -5.93 14.59
CA PHE A 35 -2.21 -4.50 14.61
C PHE A 35 -1.17 -3.69 13.85
N TYR A 36 -1.57 -2.53 13.34
CA TYR A 36 -0.74 -1.63 12.56
C TYR A 36 -0.42 -0.36 13.34
N VAL A 37 0.85 0.07 13.31
CA VAL A 37 1.35 1.26 14.00
C VAL A 37 1.76 2.32 12.97
N THR A 38 1.34 3.57 13.16
CA THR A 38 1.90 4.70 12.42
C THR A 38 3.09 5.25 13.20
N THR A 39 4.28 5.18 12.62
CA THR A 39 5.53 5.67 13.24
C THR A 39 5.59 7.19 13.31
N ASP A 40 6.15 7.72 14.39
CA ASP A 40 6.35 9.16 14.58
C ASP A 40 7.59 9.69 13.83
N GLU A 41 7.72 11.01 13.71
CA GLU A 41 8.81 11.66 12.96
C GLU A 41 10.17 11.37 13.61
N GLY A 42 11.00 10.54 12.98
CA GLY A 42 12.34 10.19 13.47
C GLY A 42 12.54 8.72 13.79
N ILE A 43 11.55 7.87 13.54
CA ILE A 43 11.67 6.42 13.72
C ILE A 43 11.94 5.75 12.38
N GLU A 44 13.21 5.37 12.20
CA GLU A 44 13.65 4.56 11.08
C GLU A 44 13.20 3.12 11.31
N ALA A 45 11.94 2.81 10.95
CA ALA A 45 11.52 1.43 10.85
C ALA A 45 12.44 0.74 9.84
N LEU A 46 13.35 -0.10 10.34
CA LEU A 46 14.17 -1.00 9.51
C LEU A 46 13.25 -2.07 8.92
N SER A 47 12.44 -1.64 7.96
CA SER A 47 11.84 -2.33 6.81
C SER A 47 10.85 -1.40 6.12
N SER A 48 11.28 -0.17 5.81
CA SER A 48 10.65 0.69 4.81
C SER A 48 10.95 0.20 3.38
N GLU A 49 10.85 -1.12 3.15
CA GLU A 49 10.76 -1.71 1.81
C GLU A 49 9.32 -2.15 1.49
N HIS A 50 8.36 -1.96 2.43
CA HIS A 50 6.99 -2.43 2.23
C HIS A 50 5.85 -1.41 2.31
N LEU A 51 6.06 -0.15 2.71
CA LEU A 51 4.92 0.79 2.86
C LEU A 51 5.14 2.23 2.37
N THR A 52 6.29 2.55 1.78
CA THR A 52 6.38 3.76 0.95
C THR A 52 7.55 3.63 0.00
N THR A 53 7.31 2.99 -1.15
CA THR A 53 8.18 3.26 -2.29
C THR A 53 7.80 4.63 -2.85
N GLY A 54 8.18 5.68 -2.12
CA GLY A 54 8.39 7.04 -2.62
C GLY A 54 9.58 7.09 -3.59
N LYS A 55 9.66 6.10 -4.46
CA LYS A 55 10.57 5.95 -5.58
C LYS A 55 9.78 5.12 -6.57
N ALA A 56 9.27 5.79 -7.60
CA ALA A 56 8.53 5.20 -8.70
C ALA A 56 8.80 3.71 -8.84
N ALA A 57 7.79 2.90 -8.56
CA ALA A 57 7.77 1.54 -9.02
C ALA A 57 8.07 1.62 -10.52
N GLU A 58 9.24 1.14 -10.91
CA GLU A 58 9.55 0.64 -12.24
C GLU A 58 8.77 -0.67 -12.49
N ALA A 59 7.53 -0.72 -11.99
CA ALA A 59 6.46 -1.48 -12.59
C ALA A 59 5.99 -0.58 -13.73
N GLU A 60 6.33 -0.95 -14.95
CA GLU A 60 5.81 -0.34 -16.18
C GLU A 60 4.28 -0.46 -16.09
N LEU A 61 3.64 0.54 -15.50
CA LEU A 61 2.20 0.60 -15.40
C LEU A 61 1.71 0.57 -16.86
N MET A 62 0.75 -0.29 -17.21
CA MET A 62 0.31 -0.45 -18.59
C MET A 62 -1.15 -0.02 -18.73
N TRP A 63 -1.46 0.62 -19.87
CA TRP A 63 -2.84 0.80 -20.29
C TRP A 63 -3.28 -0.39 -21.12
N ARG A 64 -4.58 -0.66 -21.07
CA ARG A 64 -5.22 -1.65 -21.93
C ARG A 64 -6.50 -1.08 -22.52
N CYS A 65 -6.68 -1.29 -23.82
CA CYS A 65 -7.91 -0.99 -24.53
C CYS A 65 -8.92 -2.13 -24.34
N TRP A 66 -10.15 -1.77 -23.96
CA TRP A 66 -11.29 -2.68 -23.84
C TRP A 66 -11.77 -3.18 -25.20
N GLU A 67 -11.80 -2.30 -26.21
CA GLU A 67 -12.34 -2.60 -27.53
C GLU A 67 -11.45 -3.56 -28.35
N CYS A 68 -10.13 -3.33 -28.38
CA CYS A 68 -9.21 -4.13 -29.20
C CYS A 68 -8.20 -4.97 -28.40
N GLY A 69 -8.08 -4.76 -27.09
CA GLY A 69 -7.08 -5.44 -26.27
C GLY A 69 -5.65 -4.94 -26.45
N ALA A 70 -5.42 -3.85 -27.18
CA ALA A 70 -4.10 -3.24 -27.30
C ALA A 70 -3.59 -2.81 -25.92
N MET A 71 -2.30 -3.01 -25.69
CA MET A 71 -1.62 -2.65 -24.45
C MET A 71 -0.39 -1.83 -24.78
N GLY A 72 -0.07 -0.88 -23.90
CA GLY A 72 1.10 -0.04 -24.03
C GLY A 72 1.51 0.56 -22.71
N ASP A 73 2.68 1.19 -22.72
CA ASP A 73 3.22 1.88 -21.56
C ASP A 73 2.29 3.05 -21.15
N ILE A 74 1.98 3.16 -19.85
CA ILE A 74 1.05 4.17 -19.30
C ILE A 74 1.74 5.46 -18.84
N GLU A 75 3.02 5.67 -19.16
CA GLU A 75 3.70 6.96 -18.96
C GLU A 75 2.76 8.13 -19.32
N GLU A 76 1.99 8.01 -20.41
CA GLU A 76 0.81 8.82 -20.70
C GLU A 76 -0.36 7.98 -21.26
N LEU A 77 -1.55 8.06 -20.65
CA LEU A 77 -2.78 7.45 -21.19
C LEU A 77 -3.23 8.21 -22.44
N PRO A 78 -3.31 7.56 -23.62
CA PRO A 78 -3.68 8.26 -24.85
C PRO A 78 -5.17 8.66 -24.85
N GLU A 79 -5.50 9.78 -25.52
CA GLU A 79 -6.90 10.23 -25.65
C GLU A 79 -7.75 9.31 -26.53
N GLU A 80 -7.08 8.54 -27.40
CA GLU A 80 -7.65 7.54 -28.28
C GLU A 80 -6.68 6.37 -28.48
N CYS A 81 -7.20 5.15 -28.64
CA CYS A 81 -6.38 3.96 -28.79
C CYS A 81 -5.65 4.01 -30.13
N PRO A 82 -4.30 3.91 -30.17
CA PRO A 82 -3.53 4.02 -31.41
C PRO A 82 -3.79 2.86 -32.40
N ASP A 83 -4.32 1.73 -31.91
CA ASP A 83 -4.55 0.53 -32.72
C ASP A 83 -5.95 0.50 -33.37
N CYS A 84 -6.96 1.01 -32.67
CA CYS A 84 -8.36 0.93 -33.11
C CYS A 84 -9.15 2.25 -33.11
N GLY A 85 -8.58 3.34 -32.57
CA GLY A 85 -9.23 4.64 -32.47
C GLY A 85 -10.34 4.74 -31.42
N ALA A 86 -10.43 3.77 -30.49
CA ALA A 86 -11.39 3.83 -29.40
C ALA A 86 -11.12 5.04 -28.49
N PRO A 87 -12.15 5.76 -28.00
CA PRO A 87 -11.95 6.91 -27.11
C PRO A 87 -11.33 6.45 -25.78
N LYS A 88 -10.67 7.36 -25.06
CA LYS A 88 -10.09 7.09 -23.72
C LYS A 88 -11.03 6.43 -22.71
N GLU A 89 -12.35 6.57 -22.88
CA GLU A 89 -13.36 5.92 -22.05
C GLU A 89 -13.28 4.38 -22.15
N GLU A 90 -12.80 3.88 -23.27
CA GLU A 90 -12.56 2.46 -23.55
C GLU A 90 -11.11 2.03 -23.22
N ILE A 91 -10.31 2.90 -22.58
CA ILE A 91 -8.91 2.60 -22.21
C ILE A 91 -8.77 2.71 -20.70
N TYR A 92 -8.28 1.66 -20.05
CA TYR A 92 -8.18 1.59 -18.59
C TYR A 92 -6.76 1.23 -18.14
N TYR A 93 -6.43 1.63 -16.91
CA TYR A 93 -5.18 1.24 -16.26
C TYR A 93 -5.30 -0.19 -15.75
N TRP A 94 -4.26 -0.99 -15.97
CA TRP A 94 -4.19 -2.37 -15.48
C TRP A 94 -2.79 -2.65 -14.96
N THR A 95 -2.71 -3.19 -13.74
CA THR A 95 -1.48 -3.77 -13.18
C THR A 95 -1.54 -5.27 -13.40
N GLU A 96 -0.54 -5.85 -14.06
CA GLU A 96 -0.42 -7.31 -14.13
C GLU A 96 -0.27 -7.88 -12.71
N ASP A 97 -1.11 -8.85 -12.37
CA ASP A 97 -1.06 -9.64 -11.12
C ASP A 97 0.06 -10.69 -11.18
#